data_AF-A0A355FKL1-F1
#
_entry.id   AF-A0A355FKL1-F1
#
_cell.length_a   1.000
_cell.length_b   1.000
_cell.length_c   1.000
_cell.angle_alpha   90.00
_cell.angle_beta   90.00
_cell.angle_gamma   90.00
#
_symmetry.space_group_name_H-M   'P 1'
#
loop_
_entity.id
_entity.type
_entity.pdbx_description
1 polymer ?
#
loop_
_entity_poly.entity_id
_entity_poly.type
_entity_poly.pdbx_seq_one_letter_code
_entity_poly.pdbx_strand_id
1 'polypeptide(L)'
;EIAAREEPKVCTKCGHANLEQDPDVLDTWFSSALWPFSTMGWPDETPELKHFYPTAVLVTARDIIFFWVARMVFMGLEFMAEKPFHEVLIHGLVLDQYGKKMSKSRPETNIDPLDVIEKYGADTLRFTLATGTTLGQDQRFQMEKIDGVRNFSNKIWNAARFVLMNLEDYPKGEEELDLSTLSLADRYILSRLQRLTAEAEGMIKRYDLGGFANQLYDVIWSEFCDWYIEMAKPALRLEGAARRTTQTVLVIVLRQLMTLLHPYMPFITEEIWQALPHRGETLMLAAWPLPDAQLVNEKAEAEMGLIMNLTRAIRNIRA
;
A
#
# COMPACT_ATOMS: atom_id res chain seq x y z
N GLU A 1 -37.05 31.46 -13.46
CA GLU A 1 -37.26 30.03 -13.17
C GLU A 1 -37.66 29.77 -11.72
N ILE A 2 -38.20 28.57 -11.45
CA ILE A 2 -38.44 28.02 -10.10
C ILE A 2 -37.59 26.73 -10.04
N ALA A 3 -36.66 26.65 -9.09
CA ALA A 3 -35.95 25.40 -8.78
C ALA A 3 -36.55 24.82 -7.50
N ALA A 4 -37.16 23.64 -7.60
CA ALA A 4 -37.84 22.99 -6.48
C ALA A 4 -37.66 21.48 -6.55
N ARG A 5 -37.64 20.82 -5.37
CA ARG A 5 -37.55 19.36 -5.25
C ARG A 5 -38.84 18.66 -5.70
N GLU A 6 -39.98 19.31 -5.45
CA GLU A 6 -41.30 18.87 -5.89
C GLU A 6 -41.80 19.77 -7.02
N GLU A 7 -42.60 19.21 -7.92
CA GLU A 7 -43.15 19.95 -9.06
C GLU A 7 -44.01 21.13 -8.57
N PRO A 8 -43.63 22.38 -8.87
CA PRO A 8 -44.40 23.54 -8.45
C PRO A 8 -45.74 23.56 -9.20
N LYS A 9 -46.84 23.83 -8.47
CA LYS A 9 -48.19 23.87 -9.06
C LYS A 9 -48.59 25.24 -9.64
N VAL A 10 -47.92 26.31 -9.20
CA VAL A 10 -48.22 27.70 -9.58
C VAL A 10 -46.96 28.54 -9.65
N CYS A 11 -46.93 29.49 -10.57
CA CYS A 11 -45.85 30.46 -10.67
C CYS A 11 -45.87 31.43 -9.47
N THR A 12 -44.77 31.52 -8.72
CA THR A 12 -44.63 32.42 -7.56
C THR A 12 -44.68 33.91 -7.91
N LYS A 13 -44.55 34.28 -9.19
CA LYS A 13 -44.59 35.68 -9.66
C LYS A 13 -45.94 36.09 -10.26
N CYS A 14 -46.57 35.24 -11.08
CA CYS A 14 -47.80 35.59 -11.80
C CYS A 14 -49.03 34.77 -11.40
N GLY A 15 -48.89 33.74 -10.55
CA GLY A 15 -50.00 32.93 -10.04
C GLY A 15 -50.62 31.94 -11.05
N HIS A 16 -50.15 31.91 -12.30
CA HIS A 16 -50.64 30.94 -13.28
C HIS A 16 -50.11 29.52 -13.00
N ALA A 17 -50.94 28.52 -13.29
CA ALA A 17 -50.60 27.09 -13.18
C ALA A 17 -49.96 26.51 -14.44
N ASN A 18 -49.90 27.29 -15.54
CA ASN A 18 -49.24 26.85 -16.77
C ASN A 18 -47.73 27.03 -16.64
N LEU A 19 -47.09 26.03 -16.03
CA LEU A 19 -45.65 25.93 -15.88
C LEU A 19 -45.10 24.92 -16.89
N GLU A 20 -43.91 25.18 -17.41
CA GLU A 20 -43.19 24.29 -18.29
C GLU A 20 -41.86 23.94 -17.63
N GLN A 21 -41.53 22.66 -17.58
CA GLN A 21 -40.24 22.20 -17.06
C GLN A 21 -39.15 22.54 -18.08
N ASP A 22 -38.05 23.10 -17.58
CA ASP A 22 -36.86 23.32 -18.40
C ASP A 22 -36.38 21.97 -18.98
N PRO A 23 -36.31 21.82 -20.31
CA PRO A 23 -35.88 20.57 -20.93
C PRO A 23 -34.37 20.32 -20.78
N ASP A 24 -33.60 21.30 -20.29
CA ASP A 24 -32.16 21.18 -20.10
C ASP A 24 -31.79 20.19 -18.97
N VAL A 25 -30.55 19.70 -19.05
CA VAL A 25 -29.95 18.84 -18.04
C VAL A 25 -28.70 19.50 -17.45
N LEU A 26 -28.37 19.13 -16.22
CA LEU A 26 -27.15 19.61 -15.57
C LEU A 26 -25.91 18.90 -16.14
N ASP A 27 -24.81 19.65 -16.20
CA ASP A 27 -23.47 19.14 -16.50
C ASP A 27 -23.08 18.04 -15.49
N THR A 28 -22.52 16.92 -15.96
CA THR A 28 -22.00 15.85 -15.07
C THR A 28 -20.97 16.37 -14.07
N TRP A 29 -20.21 17.40 -14.43
CA TRP A 29 -19.27 18.03 -13.50
C TRP A 29 -19.94 18.89 -12.44
N PHE A 30 -21.19 19.31 -12.63
CA PHE A 30 -21.98 19.98 -11.59
C PHE A 30 -22.29 19.00 -10.45
N SER A 31 -22.82 17.81 -10.75
CA SER A 31 -23.12 16.81 -9.72
C SER A 31 -21.85 16.23 -9.09
N SER A 32 -20.82 15.96 -9.88
CA SER A 32 -19.54 15.43 -9.38
C SER A 32 -18.80 16.40 -8.44
N ALA A 33 -19.06 17.71 -8.58
CA ALA A 33 -18.49 18.72 -7.70
C ALA A 33 -19.09 18.73 -6.29
N LEU A 34 -20.27 18.12 -6.10
CA LEU A 34 -20.93 18.00 -4.79
C LEU A 34 -20.45 16.78 -4.00
N TRP A 35 -19.64 15.91 -4.62
CA TRP A 35 -19.17 14.63 -4.07
C TRP A 35 -18.65 14.69 -2.62
N PRO A 36 -17.84 15.68 -2.20
CA PRO A 36 -17.24 15.69 -0.87
C PRO A 36 -18.22 15.81 0.28
N PHE A 37 -19.50 16.12 0.04
CA PHE A 37 -20.51 16.26 1.09
C PHE A 37 -21.83 15.59 0.71
N SER A 38 -22.19 15.52 -0.58
CA SER A 38 -23.41 14.83 -1.03
C SER A 38 -23.39 13.33 -0.74
N THR A 39 -22.21 12.72 -0.69
CA THR A 39 -22.04 11.29 -0.35
C THR A 39 -22.33 10.99 1.11
N MET A 40 -22.35 12.01 1.96
CA MET A 40 -22.57 11.90 3.40
C MET A 40 -23.96 12.37 3.81
N GLY A 41 -24.89 12.50 2.85
CA GLY A 41 -26.30 12.83 3.14
C GLY A 41 -26.63 14.32 3.10
N TRP A 42 -25.69 15.19 2.69
CA TRP A 42 -26.04 16.57 2.33
C TRP A 42 -27.14 16.56 1.24
N PRO A 43 -28.17 17.42 1.32
CA PRO A 43 -28.26 18.65 2.11
C PRO A 43 -28.70 18.51 3.57
N ASP A 44 -28.94 17.30 4.06
CA ASP A 44 -29.32 17.09 5.46
C ASP A 44 -28.08 17.14 6.39
N GLU A 45 -28.28 17.55 7.64
CA GLU A 45 -27.22 17.61 8.67
C GLU A 45 -27.01 16.24 9.33
N THR A 46 -26.31 15.34 8.63
CA THR A 46 -26.07 13.99 9.13
C THR A 46 -24.86 13.91 10.09
N PRO A 47 -24.84 12.92 11.01
CA PRO A 47 -23.65 12.63 11.82
C PRO A 47 -22.40 12.34 10.98
N GLU A 48 -22.56 11.66 9.84
CA GLU A 48 -21.47 11.32 8.92
C GLU A 48 -20.86 12.57 8.30
N LEU A 49 -21.70 13.49 7.81
CA LEU A 49 -21.25 14.76 7.25
C LEU A 49 -20.48 15.57 8.29
N LYS A 50 -21.00 15.66 9.52
CA LYS A 50 -20.33 16.35 10.62
C LYS A 50 -18.99 15.72 11.01
N HIS A 51 -18.86 14.40 10.89
CA HIS A 51 -17.67 13.68 11.34
C HIS A 51 -16.56 13.65 10.28
N PHE A 52 -16.92 13.47 9.01
CA PHE A 52 -15.98 13.19 7.92
C PHE A 52 -15.75 14.36 6.95
N TYR A 53 -16.51 15.45 7.07
CA TYR A 53 -16.24 16.70 6.35
C TYR A 53 -15.54 17.73 7.27
N PRO A 54 -14.45 18.37 6.82
CA PRO A 54 -13.77 18.17 5.54
C PRO A 54 -12.96 16.86 5.48
N THR A 55 -12.82 16.29 4.28
CA THR A 55 -12.11 15.01 4.10
C THR A 55 -10.59 15.16 4.26
N ALA A 56 -9.87 14.08 4.58
CA ALA A 56 -8.43 14.16 4.83
C ALA A 56 -7.62 14.40 3.54
N VAL A 57 -7.72 13.50 2.56
CA VAL A 57 -6.89 13.53 1.34
C VAL A 57 -7.75 13.20 0.13
N LEU A 58 -7.77 14.09 -0.87
CA LEU A 58 -8.30 13.77 -2.19
C LEU A 58 -7.18 13.22 -3.08
N VAL A 59 -7.31 11.97 -3.53
CA VAL A 59 -6.37 11.34 -4.46
C VAL A 59 -6.94 11.35 -5.87
N THR A 60 -6.24 11.96 -6.83
CA THR A 60 -6.68 11.97 -8.23
C THR A 60 -5.55 12.23 -9.22
N ALA A 61 -5.86 12.13 -10.51
CA ALA A 61 -4.92 12.41 -11.59
C ALA A 61 -4.97 13.88 -12.02
N ARG A 62 -3.87 14.35 -12.61
CA ARG A 62 -3.73 15.74 -13.04
C ARG A 62 -4.69 16.19 -14.15
N ASP A 63 -5.30 15.26 -14.88
CA ASP A 63 -6.14 15.58 -16.03
C ASP A 63 -7.53 16.11 -15.66
N ILE A 64 -7.97 15.93 -14.41
CA ILE A 64 -9.26 16.41 -13.92
C ILE A 64 -9.16 17.44 -12.79
N ILE A 65 -7.99 18.09 -12.62
CA ILE A 65 -7.81 19.16 -11.61
C ILE A 65 -8.85 20.28 -11.81
N PHE A 66 -8.99 20.81 -13.02
CA PHE A 66 -9.92 21.92 -13.27
C PHE A 66 -11.38 21.46 -13.37
N PHE A 67 -11.61 20.27 -13.91
CA PHE A 67 -12.96 19.76 -14.13
C PHE A 67 -13.62 19.23 -12.85
N TRP A 68 -12.82 18.73 -11.90
CA TRP A 68 -13.32 18.10 -10.69
C TRP A 68 -12.82 18.76 -9.41
N VAL A 69 -11.49 18.78 -9.19
CA VAL A 69 -10.90 19.27 -7.93
C VAL A 69 -11.28 20.72 -7.67
N ALA A 70 -11.06 21.60 -8.64
CA ALA A 70 -11.40 23.02 -8.52
C ALA A 70 -12.91 23.22 -8.29
N ARG A 71 -13.75 22.47 -9.00
CA ARG A 71 -15.21 22.56 -8.84
C ARG A 71 -15.67 22.10 -7.46
N MET A 72 -15.09 21.03 -6.91
CA MET A 72 -15.35 20.62 -5.53
C MET A 72 -14.97 21.71 -4.53
N VAL A 73 -13.85 22.41 -4.75
CA VAL A 73 -13.46 23.55 -3.91
C VAL A 73 -14.49 24.68 -4.00
N PHE A 74 -14.92 25.06 -5.20
CA PHE A 74 -15.95 26.09 -5.36
C PHE A 74 -17.26 25.71 -4.66
N MET A 75 -17.75 24.49 -4.87
CA MET A 75 -19.01 24.03 -4.28
C MET A 75 -18.90 23.85 -2.76
N GLY A 76 -17.76 23.41 -2.24
CA GLY A 76 -17.51 23.32 -0.80
C GLY A 76 -17.52 24.71 -0.15
N LEU A 77 -16.83 25.68 -0.74
CA LEU A 77 -16.81 27.05 -0.22
C LEU A 77 -18.18 27.72 -0.31
N GLU A 78 -18.96 27.44 -1.35
CA GLU A 78 -20.30 28.01 -1.51
C GLU A 78 -21.31 27.39 -0.55
N PHE A 79 -21.43 26.06 -0.52
CA PHE A 79 -22.51 25.38 0.20
C PHE A 79 -22.16 25.00 1.64
N MET A 80 -20.87 24.83 1.95
CA MET A 80 -20.40 24.40 3.27
C MET A 80 -19.56 25.48 3.98
N ALA A 81 -19.23 26.58 3.30
CA ALA A 81 -18.36 27.65 3.80
C ALA A 81 -16.97 27.17 4.29
N GLU A 82 -16.52 26.01 3.81
CA GLU A 82 -15.26 25.39 4.20
C GLU A 82 -14.63 24.64 3.00
N LYS A 83 -13.33 24.36 3.08
CA LYS A 83 -12.63 23.57 2.06
C LYS A 83 -13.10 22.12 2.11
N PRO A 84 -13.29 21.42 0.98
CA PRO A 84 -13.77 20.03 0.97
C PRO A 84 -12.76 18.96 1.42
N PHE A 85 -11.46 19.29 1.40
CA PHE A 85 -10.38 18.38 1.77
C PHE A 85 -9.20 19.13 2.39
N HIS A 86 -8.46 18.49 3.29
CA HIS A 86 -7.25 19.05 3.88
C HIS A 86 -6.07 19.06 2.91
N GLU A 87 -5.87 17.96 2.19
CA GLU A 87 -4.77 17.75 1.25
C GLU A 87 -5.24 17.17 -0.08
N VAL A 88 -4.49 17.42 -1.15
CA VAL A 88 -4.74 16.87 -2.50
C VAL A 88 -3.49 16.15 -2.99
N LEU A 89 -3.59 14.86 -3.21
CA LEU A 89 -2.54 14.03 -3.78
C LEU A 89 -2.77 13.85 -5.28
N ILE A 90 -1.95 14.51 -6.10
CA ILE A 90 -2.01 14.40 -7.56
C ILE A 90 -1.01 13.36 -8.06
N HIS A 91 -1.51 12.24 -8.56
CA HIS A 91 -0.69 11.24 -9.24
C HIS A 91 -0.61 11.48 -10.76
N GLY A 92 0.41 10.89 -11.40
CA GLY A 92 0.50 10.87 -12.86
C GLY A 92 -0.46 9.86 -13.49
N LEU A 93 -0.41 9.73 -14.81
CA LEU A 93 -1.23 8.79 -15.55
C LEU A 93 -0.50 7.46 -15.76
N VAL A 94 -1.28 6.38 -15.81
CA VAL A 94 -0.81 5.12 -16.38
C VAL A 94 -0.91 5.22 -17.90
N LEU A 95 0.22 5.04 -18.56
CA LEU A 95 0.36 5.07 -20.01
C LEU A 95 0.58 3.65 -20.53
N ASP A 96 0.25 3.41 -21.79
CA ASP A 96 0.64 2.17 -22.45
C ASP A 96 2.18 2.00 -22.52
N GLN A 97 2.64 0.84 -22.98
CA GLN A 97 4.07 0.54 -23.13
C GLN A 97 4.83 1.53 -24.02
N TYR A 98 4.14 2.24 -24.93
CA TYR A 98 4.69 3.23 -25.86
C TYR A 98 4.57 4.67 -25.34
N GLY A 99 4.00 4.88 -24.15
CA GLY A 99 3.82 6.20 -23.54
C GLY A 99 2.56 6.95 -24.02
N LYS A 100 1.57 6.26 -24.60
CA LYS A 100 0.28 6.86 -24.96
C LYS A 100 -0.71 6.76 -23.80
N LYS A 101 -1.52 7.80 -23.62
CA LYS A 101 -2.61 7.81 -22.62
C LYS A 101 -3.62 6.70 -22.93
N MET A 102 -3.88 5.86 -21.93
CA MET A 102 -4.98 4.88 -21.96
C MET A 102 -6.32 5.61 -21.96
N SER A 103 -7.21 5.28 -22.90
CA SER A 103 -8.54 5.91 -23.00
C SER A 103 -9.53 5.05 -23.77
N LYS A 104 -10.83 5.17 -23.46
CA LYS A 104 -11.89 4.47 -24.20
C LYS A 104 -11.91 4.82 -25.70
N SER A 105 -11.51 6.04 -26.06
CA SER A 105 -11.37 6.49 -27.46
C SER A 105 -10.19 5.87 -28.21
N ARG A 106 -9.27 5.19 -27.51
CA ARG A 106 -8.07 4.53 -28.05
C ARG A 106 -7.99 3.10 -27.52
N PRO A 107 -8.89 2.21 -27.96
CA PRO A 107 -8.97 0.85 -27.43
C PRO A 107 -7.66 0.08 -27.55
N GLU A 108 -6.81 0.40 -28.54
CA GLU A 108 -5.48 -0.19 -28.72
C GLU A 108 -4.47 0.11 -27.60
N THR A 109 -4.75 1.14 -26.79
CA THR A 109 -3.92 1.52 -25.64
C THR A 109 -4.43 0.93 -24.32
N ASN A 110 -5.65 0.38 -24.31
CA ASN A 110 -6.28 -0.06 -23.08
C ASN A 110 -5.79 -1.43 -22.65
N ILE A 111 -5.63 -1.59 -21.34
CA ILE A 111 -5.35 -2.85 -20.68
C ILE A 111 -6.43 -3.01 -19.61
N ASP A 112 -7.23 -4.07 -19.70
CA ASP A 112 -8.23 -4.35 -18.68
C ASP A 112 -7.51 -4.83 -17.41
N PRO A 113 -7.67 -4.16 -16.26
CA PRO A 113 -7.07 -4.61 -15.01
C PRO A 113 -7.56 -6.01 -14.61
N LEU A 114 -8.78 -6.42 -14.98
CA LEU A 114 -9.32 -7.74 -14.66
C LEU A 114 -8.56 -8.85 -15.39
N ASP A 115 -8.20 -8.64 -16.66
CA ASP A 115 -7.37 -9.60 -17.42
C ASP A 115 -6.00 -9.80 -16.77
N VAL A 116 -5.42 -8.71 -16.24
CA VAL A 116 -4.13 -8.77 -15.52
C VAL A 116 -4.31 -9.48 -14.18
N ILE A 117 -5.38 -9.20 -13.45
CA ILE A 117 -5.69 -9.84 -12.16
C ILE A 117 -5.92 -11.34 -12.34
N GLU A 118 -6.68 -11.76 -13.37
CA GLU A 118 -6.93 -13.16 -13.65
C GLU A 118 -5.62 -13.92 -13.93
N LYS A 119 -4.70 -13.31 -14.69
CA LYS A 119 -3.44 -13.94 -15.08
C LYS A 119 -2.33 -13.87 -14.02
N TYR A 120 -2.27 -12.81 -13.22
CA TYR A 120 -1.13 -12.51 -12.34
C TYR A 120 -1.51 -12.31 -10.87
N GLY A 121 -2.79 -12.17 -10.55
CA GLY A 121 -3.29 -11.87 -9.21
C GLY A 121 -3.37 -10.37 -8.89
N ALA A 122 -4.29 -10.01 -7.99
CA ALA A 122 -4.55 -8.63 -7.60
C ALA A 122 -3.35 -7.97 -6.89
N ASP A 123 -2.66 -8.70 -6.01
CA ASP A 123 -1.46 -8.19 -5.33
C ASP A 123 -0.36 -7.82 -6.30
N THR A 124 -0.16 -8.64 -7.34
CA THR A 124 0.86 -8.37 -8.37
C THR A 124 0.55 -7.07 -9.11
N LEU A 125 -0.71 -6.84 -9.50
CA LEU A 125 -1.10 -5.59 -10.15
C LEU A 125 -0.94 -4.39 -9.20
N ARG A 126 -1.46 -4.48 -7.97
CA ARG A 126 -1.37 -3.41 -6.96
C ARG A 126 0.08 -3.01 -6.69
N PHE A 127 0.95 -3.99 -6.44
CA PHE A 127 2.34 -3.73 -6.12
C PHE A 127 3.12 -3.20 -7.33
N THR A 128 2.78 -3.61 -8.56
CA THR A 128 3.37 -3.06 -9.80
C THR A 128 3.01 -1.59 -10.00
N LEU A 129 1.77 -1.20 -9.71
CA LEU A 129 1.34 0.19 -9.77
C LEU A 129 1.99 1.01 -8.66
N ALA A 130 2.06 0.49 -7.44
CA ALA A 130 2.69 1.17 -6.31
C ALA A 130 4.18 1.45 -6.56
N THR A 131 4.96 0.41 -6.89
CA THR A 131 6.42 0.53 -7.11
C THR A 131 6.80 1.37 -8.33
N GLY A 132 5.92 1.46 -9.33
CA GLY A 132 6.15 2.31 -10.49
C GLY A 132 5.64 3.74 -10.35
N THR A 133 5.00 4.08 -9.23
CA THR A 133 4.53 5.44 -8.96
C THR A 133 5.67 6.28 -8.40
N THR A 134 6.06 7.33 -9.11
CA THR A 134 6.80 8.46 -8.56
C THR A 134 5.85 9.67 -8.56
N LEU A 135 5.77 10.40 -7.46
CA LEU A 135 4.81 11.51 -7.32
C LEU A 135 4.89 12.49 -8.49
N GLY A 136 3.73 12.75 -9.11
CA GLY A 136 3.58 13.62 -10.27
C GLY A 136 4.07 13.08 -11.62
N GLN A 137 4.73 11.92 -11.66
CA GLN A 137 5.25 11.32 -12.90
C GLN A 137 4.29 10.28 -13.49
N ASP A 138 4.28 10.21 -14.82
CA ASP A 138 3.57 9.15 -15.52
C ASP A 138 4.33 7.84 -15.44
N GLN A 139 3.57 6.75 -15.35
CA GLN A 139 4.12 5.39 -15.38
C GLN A 139 3.71 4.72 -16.68
N ARG A 140 4.69 4.19 -17.42
CA ARG A 140 4.43 3.25 -18.51
C ARG A 140 4.11 1.88 -17.95
N PHE A 141 2.98 1.32 -18.36
CA PHE A 141 2.58 -0.03 -18.03
C PHE A 141 3.33 -1.01 -18.95
N GLN A 142 4.18 -1.84 -18.36
CA GLN A 142 5.04 -2.80 -19.05
C GLN A 142 4.79 -4.18 -18.45
N MET A 143 4.52 -5.16 -19.31
CA MET A 143 4.24 -6.53 -18.86
C MET A 143 5.46 -7.15 -18.16
N GLU A 144 6.67 -6.74 -18.53
CA GLU A 144 7.91 -7.19 -17.91
C GLU A 144 7.98 -6.80 -16.42
N LYS A 145 7.42 -5.63 -16.05
CA LYS A 145 7.33 -5.22 -14.64
C LYS A 145 6.36 -6.11 -13.87
N ILE A 146 5.22 -6.45 -14.48
CA ILE A 146 4.23 -7.36 -13.90
C ILE A 146 4.86 -8.75 -13.66
N ASP A 147 5.62 -9.27 -14.62
CA ASP A 147 6.35 -10.53 -14.46
C ASP A 147 7.37 -10.46 -13.31
N GLY A 148 8.10 -9.35 -13.19
CA GLY A 148 9.03 -9.10 -12.09
C GLY A 148 8.35 -9.14 -10.72
N VAL A 149 7.20 -8.47 -10.60
CA VAL A 149 6.43 -8.47 -9.34
C VAL A 149 5.78 -9.83 -9.07
N ARG A 150 5.31 -10.56 -10.08
CA ARG A 150 4.83 -11.95 -9.89
C ARG A 150 5.94 -12.83 -9.30
N ASN A 151 7.17 -12.67 -9.79
CA ASN A 151 8.31 -13.42 -9.27
C ASN A 151 8.63 -13.02 -7.81
N PHE A 152 8.39 -11.76 -7.44
CA PHE A 152 8.48 -11.31 -6.05
C PHE A 152 7.41 -11.93 -5.15
N SER A 153 6.15 -11.97 -5.60
CA SER A 153 5.08 -12.71 -4.89
C SER A 153 5.49 -14.16 -4.65
N ASN A 154 6.04 -14.84 -5.66
CA ASN A 154 6.56 -16.21 -5.52
C ASN A 154 7.75 -16.30 -4.55
N LYS A 155 8.65 -15.30 -4.54
CA LYS A 155 9.78 -15.24 -3.61
C LYS A 155 9.30 -15.14 -2.16
N ILE A 156 8.33 -14.27 -1.89
CA ILE A 156 7.68 -14.13 -0.57
C ILE A 156 7.03 -15.45 -0.15
N TRP A 157 6.27 -16.09 -1.04
CA TRP A 157 5.62 -17.38 -0.75
C TRP A 157 6.64 -18.47 -0.41
N ASN A 158 7.73 -18.56 -1.17
CA ASN A 158 8.80 -19.53 -0.90
C ASN A 158 9.52 -19.26 0.41
N ALA A 159 9.75 -18.00 0.75
CA ALA A 159 10.32 -17.61 2.04
C ALA A 159 9.40 -18.01 3.20
N ALA A 160 8.10 -17.73 3.09
CA ALA A 160 7.11 -18.13 4.08
C ALA A 160 7.03 -19.65 4.24
N ARG A 161 6.97 -20.40 3.13
CA ARG A 161 6.99 -21.86 3.15
C ARG A 161 8.25 -22.40 3.84
N PHE A 162 9.42 -21.84 3.55
CA PHE A 162 10.67 -22.22 4.21
C PHE A 162 10.58 -22.02 5.73
N VAL A 163 10.08 -20.86 6.17
CA VAL A 163 9.89 -20.58 7.59
C VAL A 163 8.94 -21.60 8.21
N LEU A 164 7.72 -21.75 7.67
CA LEU A 164 6.69 -22.65 8.20
C LEU A 164 7.17 -24.11 8.32
N MET A 165 7.87 -24.63 7.31
CA MET A 165 8.46 -25.98 7.36
C MET A 165 9.49 -26.17 8.46
N ASN A 166 10.07 -25.08 8.98
CA ASN A 166 11.02 -25.11 10.07
C ASN A 166 10.38 -24.80 11.43
N LEU A 167 9.05 -24.73 11.54
CA LEU A 167 8.33 -24.45 12.79
C LEU A 167 7.59 -25.66 13.38
N GLU A 168 7.82 -26.89 12.91
CA GLU A 168 7.12 -28.09 13.41
C GLU A 168 7.31 -28.31 14.91
N ASP A 169 8.51 -28.03 15.43
CA ASP A 169 8.89 -28.09 16.84
C ASP A 169 8.74 -26.73 17.56
N TYR A 170 8.14 -25.73 16.91
CA TYR A 170 7.90 -24.42 17.52
C TYR A 170 6.71 -24.50 18.51
N PRO A 171 6.91 -24.24 19.81
CA PRO A 171 5.89 -24.06 20.82
C PRO A 171 4.73 -23.18 20.36
N LYS A 172 3.54 -23.61 20.75
CA LYS A 172 2.30 -22.89 20.48
C LYS A 172 2.25 -21.64 21.35
N GLY A 173 2.52 -20.49 20.75
CA GLY A 173 2.48 -19.19 21.42
C GLY A 173 3.57 -18.25 20.91
N GLU A 174 3.54 -17.01 21.40
CA GLU A 174 4.66 -16.10 21.21
C GLU A 174 5.71 -16.36 22.28
N GLU A 175 6.96 -16.56 21.87
CA GLU A 175 8.08 -16.53 22.80
C GLU A 175 8.68 -15.15 22.86
N GLU A 176 9.05 -14.76 24.08
CA GLU A 176 9.89 -13.59 24.29
C GLU A 176 11.27 -13.85 23.66
N LEU A 177 11.74 -12.88 22.90
CA LEU A 177 13.04 -12.96 22.26
C LEU A 177 14.14 -12.67 23.29
N ASP A 178 14.95 -13.67 23.62
CA ASP A 178 16.16 -13.46 24.41
C ASP A 178 17.24 -12.79 23.53
N LEU A 179 17.49 -11.50 23.77
CA LEU A 179 18.47 -10.73 23.01
C LEU A 179 19.91 -11.23 23.20
N SER A 180 20.20 -11.96 24.28
CA SER A 180 21.53 -12.46 24.61
C SER A 180 21.96 -13.66 23.77
N THR A 181 20.99 -14.39 23.19
CA THR A 181 21.24 -15.59 22.37
C THR A 181 21.35 -15.31 20.88
N LEU A 182 21.12 -14.05 20.46
CA LEU A 182 21.08 -13.67 19.06
C LEU A 182 22.44 -13.86 18.37
N SER A 183 22.42 -14.55 17.23
CA SER A 183 23.57 -14.57 16.33
C SER A 183 23.83 -13.18 15.74
N LEU A 184 24.96 -13.03 15.04
CA LEU A 184 25.24 -11.80 14.29
C LEU A 184 24.17 -11.55 13.21
N ALA A 185 23.73 -12.60 12.51
CA ALA A 185 22.71 -12.52 11.48
C ALA A 185 21.34 -12.12 12.04
N ASP A 186 20.98 -12.62 13.22
CA ASP A 186 19.73 -12.27 13.90
C ASP A 186 19.71 -10.79 14.31
N ARG A 187 20.79 -10.31 14.95
CA ARG A 187 20.94 -8.89 15.31
C ARG A 187 20.88 -7.98 14.09
N TYR A 188 21.50 -8.40 13.00
CA TYR A 188 21.48 -7.67 11.74
C TYR A 188 20.05 -7.52 11.21
N ILE A 189 19.32 -8.62 11.00
CA ILE A 189 18.01 -8.54 10.35
C ILE A 189 16.99 -7.80 11.21
N LEU A 190 17.07 -7.93 12.54
CA LEU A 190 16.22 -7.18 13.47
C LEU A 190 16.52 -5.68 13.38
N SER A 191 17.79 -5.28 13.35
CA SER A 191 18.18 -3.88 13.16
C SER A 191 17.66 -3.31 11.85
N ARG A 192 17.81 -4.06 10.75
CA ARG A 192 17.34 -3.66 9.41
C ARG A 192 15.82 -3.52 9.36
N LEU A 193 15.09 -4.41 10.02
CA LEU A 193 13.64 -4.33 10.16
C LEU A 193 13.19 -3.07 10.92
N GLN A 194 13.93 -2.66 11.97
CA GLN A 194 13.62 -1.42 12.68
C GLN A 194 13.88 -0.18 11.82
N ARG A 195 14.98 -0.15 11.05
CA ARG A 195 15.25 0.95 10.11
C ARG A 195 14.16 1.07 9.06
N LEU A 196 13.75 -0.05 8.44
CA LEU A 196 12.63 -0.07 7.49
C LEU A 196 11.34 0.47 8.12
N THR A 197 11.06 0.09 9.36
CA THR A 197 9.83 0.50 10.07
C THR A 197 9.85 1.98 10.44
N ALA A 198 11.01 2.52 10.85
CA ALA A 198 11.19 3.93 11.12
C ALA A 198 11.08 4.78 9.85
N GLU A 199 11.59 4.30 8.72
CA GLU A 199 11.52 5.00 7.44
C GLU A 199 10.09 4.99 6.86
N ALA A 200 9.32 3.93 7.11
CA ALA A 200 7.94 3.79 6.65
C ALA A 200 7.05 4.98 7.05
N GLU A 201 7.11 5.41 8.32
CA GLU A 201 6.29 6.52 8.81
C GLU A 201 6.60 7.82 8.05
N GLY A 202 7.89 8.12 7.85
CA GLY A 202 8.33 9.31 7.15
C GLY A 202 7.93 9.33 5.67
N MET A 203 7.96 8.16 5.02
CA MET A 203 7.56 8.03 3.61
C MET A 203 6.04 8.11 3.44
N ILE A 204 5.28 7.44 4.31
CA ILE A 204 3.80 7.48 4.27
C ILE A 204 3.30 8.89 4.56
N LYS A 205 3.84 9.59 5.57
CA LYS A 205 3.46 10.97 5.92
C LYS A 205 3.66 11.97 4.77
N ARG A 206 4.65 11.74 3.91
CA ARG A 206 4.92 12.60 2.73
C ARG A 206 4.38 12.03 1.42
N TYR A 207 3.50 11.02 1.50
CA TYR A 207 2.88 10.35 0.36
C TYR A 207 3.84 9.64 -0.60
N ASP A 208 5.06 9.33 -0.16
CA ASP A 208 6.06 8.58 -0.93
C ASP A 208 5.83 7.06 -0.84
N LEU A 209 4.61 6.64 -1.24
CA LEU A 209 4.18 5.25 -1.17
C LEU A 209 4.97 4.36 -2.14
N GLY A 210 5.32 4.89 -3.33
CA GLY A 210 6.12 4.16 -4.30
C GLY A 210 7.55 3.94 -3.83
N GLY A 211 8.19 4.94 -3.22
CA GLY A 211 9.49 4.78 -2.60
C GLY A 211 9.47 3.71 -1.50
N PHE A 212 8.45 3.74 -0.64
CA PHE A 212 8.34 2.77 0.46
C PHE A 212 8.11 1.33 -0.07
N ALA A 213 7.29 1.16 -1.10
CA ALA A 213 7.10 -0.14 -1.75
C ALA A 213 8.40 -0.69 -2.36
N ASN A 214 9.21 0.15 -2.99
CA ASN A 214 10.52 -0.25 -3.53
C ASN A 214 11.49 -0.64 -2.41
N GLN A 215 11.49 0.08 -1.29
CA GLN A 215 12.32 -0.27 -0.14
C GLN A 215 11.90 -1.61 0.48
N LEU A 216 10.58 -1.87 0.59
CA LEU A 216 10.06 -3.17 1.03
C LEU A 216 10.53 -4.30 0.11
N TYR A 217 10.46 -4.10 -1.21
CA TYR A 217 10.97 -5.05 -2.19
C TYR A 217 12.44 -5.38 -1.92
N ASP A 218 13.28 -4.35 -1.77
CA ASP A 218 14.73 -4.52 -1.59
C ASP A 218 15.06 -5.24 -0.28
N VAL A 219 14.42 -4.87 0.84
CA VAL A 219 14.66 -5.52 2.14
C VAL A 219 14.19 -6.98 2.11
N ILE A 220 12.99 -7.26 1.60
CA ILE A 220 12.46 -8.62 1.56
C ILE A 220 13.33 -9.50 0.65
N TRP A 221 13.66 -9.02 -0.55
CA TRP A 221 14.42 -9.80 -1.52
C TRP A 221 15.88 -9.93 -1.11
N SER A 222 16.57 -8.80 -0.99
CA SER A 222 18.02 -8.73 -0.94
C SER A 222 18.56 -8.94 0.47
N GLU A 223 17.82 -8.61 1.53
CA GLU A 223 18.30 -8.75 2.91
C GLU A 223 17.71 -9.98 3.60
N PHE A 224 16.39 -10.12 3.59
CA PHE A 224 15.72 -11.23 4.26
C PHE A 224 15.93 -12.55 3.50
N CYS A 225 15.57 -12.61 2.21
CA CYS A 225 15.63 -13.87 1.48
C CYS A 225 17.05 -14.28 1.07
N ASP A 226 17.82 -13.37 0.48
CA ASP A 226 19.12 -13.72 -0.11
C ASP A 226 20.23 -13.88 0.94
N TRP A 227 20.09 -13.26 2.11
CA TRP A 227 21.08 -13.34 3.19
C TRP A 227 20.54 -14.00 4.45
N TYR A 228 19.53 -13.42 5.11
CA TYR A 228 19.14 -13.87 6.44
C TYR A 228 18.62 -15.32 6.42
N ILE A 229 17.74 -15.68 5.49
CA ILE A 229 17.26 -17.07 5.32
C ILE A 229 18.43 -18.03 5.11
N GLU A 230 19.40 -17.69 4.26
CA GLU A 230 20.57 -18.54 4.00
C GLU A 230 21.45 -18.71 5.24
N MET A 231 21.61 -17.64 6.03
CA MET A 231 22.38 -17.63 7.27
C MET A 231 21.67 -18.28 8.46
N ALA A 232 20.34 -18.37 8.41
CA ALA A 232 19.53 -19.06 9.40
C ALA A 232 19.62 -20.60 9.26
N LYS A 233 19.86 -21.12 8.04
CA LYS A 233 19.88 -22.57 7.76
C LYS A 233 20.79 -23.40 8.69
N PRO A 234 22.04 -23.00 9.00
CA PRO A 234 22.90 -23.76 9.91
C PRO A 234 22.31 -23.86 11.32
N ALA A 235 21.81 -22.75 11.89
CA ALA A 235 21.21 -22.75 13.22
C ALA A 235 19.92 -23.59 13.27
N LEU A 236 19.13 -23.57 12.19
CA LEU A 236 17.95 -24.42 12.06
C LEU A 236 18.30 -25.92 11.97
N ARG A 237 19.52 -26.33 11.62
CA ARG A 237 19.88 -27.77 11.65
C ARG A 237 20.32 -28.26 13.02
N LEU A 238 20.51 -27.35 13.98
CA LEU A 238 20.88 -27.69 15.35
C LEU A 238 19.62 -27.99 16.18
N GLU A 239 19.82 -28.53 17.37
CA GLU A 239 18.77 -28.66 18.39
C GLU A 239 18.98 -27.61 19.50
N GLY A 240 17.93 -27.33 20.28
CA GLY A 240 18.01 -26.49 21.48
C GLY A 240 17.92 -24.98 21.22
N ALA A 241 18.53 -24.19 22.12
CA ALA A 241 18.29 -22.75 22.23
C ALA A 241 18.67 -21.93 20.98
N ALA A 242 19.71 -22.34 20.25
CA ALA A 242 20.13 -21.63 19.04
C ALA A 242 19.08 -21.74 17.92
N ARG A 243 18.57 -22.96 17.67
CA ARG A 243 17.47 -23.19 16.72
C ARG A 243 16.22 -22.40 17.13
N ARG A 244 15.88 -22.48 18.41
CA ARG A 244 14.74 -21.76 19.01
C ARG A 244 14.79 -20.26 18.79
N THR A 245 15.96 -19.66 19.02
CA THR A 245 16.20 -18.22 18.82
C THR A 245 15.99 -17.85 17.35
N THR A 246 16.64 -18.56 16.43
CA THR A 246 16.51 -18.29 14.99
C THR A 246 15.09 -18.48 14.47
N GLN A 247 14.35 -19.48 14.94
CA GLN A 247 12.93 -19.64 14.59
C GLN A 247 12.10 -18.43 15.04
N THR A 248 12.31 -17.97 16.28
CA THR A 248 11.59 -16.82 16.85
C THR A 248 11.87 -15.55 16.04
N VAL A 249 13.13 -15.33 15.66
CA VAL A 249 13.51 -14.18 14.82
C VAL A 249 12.89 -14.28 13.42
N LEU A 250 12.91 -15.46 12.78
CA LEU A 250 12.25 -15.67 11.48
C LEU A 250 10.75 -15.35 11.54
N VAL A 251 10.05 -15.79 12.60
CA VAL A 251 8.62 -15.50 12.81
C VAL A 251 8.40 -14.01 12.99
N ILE A 252 9.16 -13.35 13.88
CA ILE A 252 9.04 -11.90 14.14
C ILE A 252 9.25 -11.11 12.85
N VAL A 253 10.36 -11.38 12.15
CA VAL A 253 10.73 -10.63 10.94
C VAL A 253 9.72 -10.84 9.83
N LEU A 254 9.37 -12.10 9.52
CA LEU A 254 8.43 -12.38 8.43
C LEU A 254 7.05 -11.78 8.73
N ARG A 255 6.57 -11.90 9.97
CA ARG A 255 5.27 -11.35 10.38
C ARG A 255 5.23 -9.83 10.22
N GLN A 256 6.25 -9.12 10.70
CA GLN A 256 6.31 -7.66 10.57
C GLN A 256 6.47 -7.22 9.12
N LEU A 257 7.24 -7.95 8.30
CA LEU A 257 7.32 -7.69 6.86
C LEU A 257 5.96 -7.87 6.17
N MET A 258 5.17 -8.88 6.55
CA MET A 258 3.80 -9.04 6.03
C MET A 258 2.92 -7.86 6.45
N THR A 259 3.00 -7.40 7.70
CA THR A 259 2.25 -6.21 8.17
C THR A 259 2.60 -4.96 7.38
N LEU A 260 3.88 -4.69 7.15
CA LEU A 260 4.33 -3.51 6.38
C LEU A 260 3.95 -3.61 4.89
N LEU A 261 3.93 -4.82 4.33
CA LEU A 261 3.60 -5.06 2.93
C LEU A 261 2.08 -5.11 2.67
N HIS A 262 1.27 -5.35 3.69
CA HIS A 262 -0.18 -5.56 3.59
C HIS A 262 -0.96 -4.45 2.86
N PRO A 263 -0.67 -3.14 3.06
CA PRO A 263 -1.33 -2.08 2.29
C PRO A 263 -1.16 -2.21 0.77
N TYR A 264 -0.09 -2.87 0.32
CA TYR A 264 0.20 -3.08 -1.09
C TYR A 264 -0.29 -4.43 -1.61
N MET A 265 -0.05 -5.51 -0.85
CA MET A 265 -0.33 -6.89 -1.26
C MET A 265 -1.20 -7.62 -0.22
N PRO A 266 -2.47 -7.21 -0.02
CA PRO A 266 -3.27 -7.70 1.10
C PRO A 266 -3.59 -9.19 1.06
N PHE A 267 -3.69 -9.83 -0.10
CA PHE A 267 -4.17 -11.22 -0.16
C PHE A 267 -3.08 -12.21 0.28
N ILE A 268 -1.89 -12.14 -0.31
CA ILE A 268 -0.76 -13.02 0.01
C ILE A 268 -0.24 -12.77 1.43
N THR A 269 -0.24 -11.52 1.87
CA THR A 269 0.25 -11.17 3.22
C THR A 269 -0.70 -11.65 4.30
N GLU A 270 -2.03 -11.57 4.09
CA GLU A 270 -3.02 -12.16 4.99
C GLU A 270 -2.82 -13.67 5.10
N GLU A 271 -2.76 -14.38 3.97
CA GLU A 271 -2.61 -15.84 3.94
C GLU A 271 -1.34 -16.30 4.69
N ILE A 272 -0.21 -15.64 4.44
CA ILE A 272 1.05 -15.95 5.11
C ILE A 272 0.99 -15.63 6.60
N TRP A 273 0.43 -14.48 6.97
CA TRP A 273 0.34 -14.05 8.36
C TRP A 273 -0.54 -15.00 9.18
N GLN A 274 -1.67 -15.44 8.62
CA GLN A 274 -2.58 -16.41 9.22
C GLN A 274 -1.90 -17.78 9.44
N ALA A 275 -1.00 -18.17 8.55
CA ALA A 275 -0.26 -19.43 8.69
C ALA A 275 0.86 -19.37 9.75
N LEU A 276 1.35 -18.17 10.10
CA LEU A 276 2.39 -17.97 11.11
C LEU A 276 1.81 -17.91 12.52
N PRO A 277 2.61 -18.14 13.58
CA PRO A 277 2.20 -17.80 14.94
C PRO A 277 1.88 -16.30 15.08
N HIS A 278 0.60 -15.98 15.34
CA HIS A 278 0.09 -14.61 15.41
C HIS A 278 -0.97 -14.42 16.50
N ARG A 279 -1.36 -13.16 16.73
CA ARG A 279 -2.50 -12.77 17.57
C ARG A 279 -3.45 -11.91 16.74
N GLY A 280 -4.75 -12.11 16.95
CA GLY A 280 -5.80 -11.40 16.24
C GLY A 280 -6.46 -12.26 15.16
N GLU A 281 -7.58 -11.79 14.64
CA GLU A 281 -8.39 -12.54 13.67
C GLU A 281 -7.96 -12.31 12.23
N THR A 282 -7.42 -11.12 11.93
CA THR A 282 -6.99 -10.72 10.59
C THR A 282 -5.87 -9.71 10.64
N LEU A 283 -4.95 -9.78 9.68
CA LEU A 283 -3.85 -8.81 9.56
C LEU A 283 -4.37 -7.39 9.26
N MET A 284 -5.54 -7.26 8.62
CA MET A 284 -6.20 -5.97 8.37
C MET A 284 -6.48 -5.17 9.65
N LEU A 285 -6.66 -5.83 10.80
CA LEU A 285 -6.93 -5.19 12.09
C LEU A 285 -5.69 -5.13 12.99
N ALA A 286 -4.54 -5.61 12.52
CA ALA A 286 -3.30 -5.56 13.27
C ALA A 286 -2.81 -4.12 13.41
N ALA A 287 -2.20 -3.81 14.55
CA ALA A 287 -1.58 -2.51 14.76
C ALA A 287 -0.39 -2.31 13.80
N TRP A 288 -0.25 -1.09 13.29
CA TRP A 288 0.94 -0.70 12.54
C TRP A 288 2.18 -0.83 13.44
N PRO A 289 3.27 -1.47 12.99
CA PRO A 289 4.45 -1.66 13.81
C PRO A 289 5.16 -0.34 14.06
N LEU A 290 5.66 -0.17 15.28
CA LEU A 290 6.51 0.96 15.67
C LEU A 290 7.96 0.47 15.78
N PRO A 291 8.95 1.30 15.42
CA PRO A 291 10.35 0.91 15.52
C PRO A 291 10.78 0.80 16.98
N ASP A 292 11.50 -0.28 17.31
CA ASP A 292 12.12 -0.48 18.62
C ASP A 292 13.61 -0.10 18.56
N ALA A 293 13.96 1.03 19.19
CA ALA A 293 15.33 1.52 19.24
C ALA A 293 16.31 0.54 19.91
N GLN A 294 15.85 -0.38 20.77
CA GLN A 294 16.71 -1.37 21.44
C GLN A 294 17.22 -2.44 20.48
N LEU A 295 16.52 -2.68 19.37
CA LEU A 295 16.89 -3.67 18.36
C LEU A 295 17.78 -3.09 17.25
N VAL A 296 17.99 -1.76 17.22
CA VAL A 296 18.93 -1.13 16.31
C VAL A 296 20.37 -1.44 16.72
N ASN A 297 21.15 -1.97 15.80
CA ASN A 297 22.51 -2.44 16.05
C ASN A 297 23.45 -2.12 14.89
N GLU A 298 24.01 -0.91 14.89
CA GLU A 298 24.92 -0.42 13.83
C GLU A 298 26.19 -1.27 13.69
N LYS A 299 26.67 -1.83 14.80
CA LYS A 299 27.84 -2.71 14.80
C LYS A 299 27.54 -4.01 14.03
N ALA A 300 26.40 -4.64 14.30
CA ALA A 300 25.98 -5.84 13.58
C ALA A 300 25.76 -5.55 12.08
N GLU A 301 25.22 -4.38 11.74
CA GLU A 301 25.10 -3.92 10.35
C GLU A 301 26.45 -3.79 9.64
N ALA A 302 27.43 -3.15 10.29
CA ALA A 302 28.77 -3.00 9.72
C ALA A 302 29.50 -4.34 9.55
N GLU A 303 29.45 -5.20 10.58
CA GLU A 303 30.10 -6.52 10.56
C GLU A 303 29.47 -7.43 9.49
N MET A 304 28.13 -7.45 9.39
CA MET A 304 27.44 -8.19 8.34
C MET A 304 27.73 -7.63 6.95
N GLY A 305 27.79 -6.30 6.80
CA GLY A 305 28.17 -5.67 5.54
C GLY A 305 29.54 -6.15 5.03
N LEU A 306 30.53 -6.30 5.91
CA LEU A 306 31.84 -6.85 5.56
C LEU A 306 31.74 -8.32 5.09
N ILE A 307 30.98 -9.16 5.80
CA ILE A 307 30.77 -10.58 5.43
C ILE A 307 30.09 -10.69 4.07
N MET A 308 29.06 -9.86 3.82
CA MET A 308 28.33 -9.84 2.57
C MET A 308 29.23 -9.42 1.41
N ASN A 309 30.02 -8.37 1.59
CA ASN A 309 30.96 -7.88 0.58
C ASN A 309 32.06 -8.89 0.26
N LEU A 310 32.65 -9.53 1.28
CA LEU A 310 33.65 -10.59 1.09
C LEU A 310 33.07 -11.78 0.31
N THR A 311 31.87 -12.23 0.69
CA THR A 311 31.19 -13.34 0.03
C THR A 311 30.87 -13.03 -1.43
N ARG A 312 30.41 -11.79 -1.72
CA ARG A 312 30.19 -11.31 -3.10
C ARG A 312 31.50 -11.30 -3.90
N ALA A 313 32.59 -10.79 -3.33
CA ALA A 313 33.89 -10.79 -3.98
C ALA A 313 34.38 -12.20 -4.33
N ILE A 314 34.23 -13.17 -3.41
CA ILE A 314 34.59 -14.58 -3.66
C ILE A 314 33.74 -15.19 -4.77
N ARG A 315 32.42 -14.91 -4.78
CA ARG A 315 31.53 -15.40 -5.85
C ARG A 315 31.90 -14.83 -7.22
N ASN A 316 32.25 -13.55 -7.28
CA ASN A 316 32.65 -12.89 -8.53
C ASN A 316 33.98 -13.43 -9.08
N ILE A 317 34.93 -13.79 -8.23
CA ILE A 317 36.21 -14.40 -8.67
C ILE A 317 36.00 -15.81 -9.25
N ARG A 318 34.95 -16.51 -8.83
CA ARG A 318 34.62 -17.87 -9.30
C ARG A 318 33.84 -17.89 -10.62
N ALA A 319 33.18 -16.80 -10.99
CA ALA A 319 32.37 -16.68 -12.20
C ALA A 319 33.23 -16.33 -13.42
#